data_AF-A0A2V6GKE6-F1
#
_entry.id   AF-A0A2V6GKE6-F1
#
_cell.length_a   1.000
_cell.length_b   1.000
_cell.length_c   1.000
_cell.angle_alpha   90.00
_cell.angle_beta   90.00
_cell.angle_gamma   90.00
#
_symmetry.space_group_name_H-M   'P 1'
#
loop_
_entity.id
_entity.type
_entity.pdbx_description
1 polymer ?
#
loop_
_entity_poly.entity_id
_entity_poly.type
_entity_poly.pdbx_seq_one_letter_code
_entity_poly.pdbx_strand_id
1 'polypeptide(L)' 'MHEHLPALAAKVATALANKSEYFVTQPVELRILQGMSEAEIKDFGSSHGWRVVRRLGGRQIEFYNDAGERPL' A
#
# COMPACT_ATOMS: atom_id res chain seq x y z
N MET A 1 5.02 -16.08 5.71
CA MET A 1 5.01 -14.76 6.37
C MET A 1 5.77 -13.80 5.46
N HIS A 2 5.18 -12.69 5.05
CA HIS A 2 5.81 -11.73 4.14
C HIS A 2 6.91 -10.96 4.89
N GLU A 3 8.13 -11.51 4.94
CA GLU A 3 9.25 -11.00 5.75
C GLU A 3 9.59 -9.52 5.51
N HIS A 4 9.35 -9.02 4.29
CA HIS A 4 9.62 -7.64 3.91
C HIS A 4 8.39 -6.72 4.01
N LEU A 5 7.22 -7.24 4.37
CA LEU A 5 5.99 -6.46 4.48
C LEU A 5 6.07 -5.36 5.54
N PRO A 6 6.65 -5.58 6.75
CA PRO A 6 6.83 -4.50 7.72
C PRO A 6 7.74 -3.38 7.21
N ALA A 7 8.81 -3.73 6.48
CA ALA A 7 9.73 -2.75 5.89
C ALA A 7 9.04 -1.93 4.78
N LEU A 8 8.23 -2.59 3.95
CA LEU A 8 7.41 -1.90 2.96
C LEU A 8 6.38 -0.97 3.62
N ALA A 9 5.71 -1.42 4.68
CA ALA A 9 4.77 -0.60 5.44
C ALA A 9 5.44 0.67 6.00
N ALA A 10 6.62 0.54 6.61
CA ALA A 10 7.38 1.69 7.11
C ALA A 10 7.75 2.69 5.99
N LYS A 11 8.11 2.17 4.81
CA LYS A 11 8.42 2.99 3.64
C LYS A 11 7.19 3.75 3.13
N VAL A 12 6.06 3.06 3.00
CA VAL A 12 4.77 3.65 2.58
C VAL A 12 4.34 4.73 3.59
N ALA A 13 4.38 4.43 4.90
CA ALA A 13 4.06 5.37 5.96
C ALA A 13 4.91 6.64 5.89
N THR A 14 6.23 6.48 5.73
CA THR A 14 7.18 7.61 5.63
C THR A 14 6.87 8.49 4.41
N ALA A 15 6.53 7.87 3.29
CA ALA A 15 6.13 8.62 2.09
C ALA A 15 4.80 9.36 2.30
N LEU A 16 3.79 8.69 2.84
CA LEU A 16 2.44 9.25 3.05
C LEU A 16 2.36 10.29 4.18
N ALA A 17 3.36 10.33 5.06
CA ALA A 17 3.49 11.41 6.04
C ALA A 17 3.83 12.76 5.38
N ASN A 18 4.43 12.74 4.19
CA ASN A 18 4.91 13.94 3.48
C ASN A 18 4.18 14.18 2.15
N LYS A 19 3.41 13.20 1.66
CA LYS A 19 2.76 13.22 0.34
C LYS A 19 1.38 12.56 0.43
N SER A 20 0.50 12.85 -0.53
CA SER A 20 -0.83 12.24 -0.61
C SER A 20 -0.82 10.79 -1.11
N GLU A 21 0.24 10.38 -1.80
CA GLU A 21 0.30 9.10 -2.52
C GLU A 21 1.69 8.46 -2.53
N TYR A 22 1.71 7.13 -2.64
CA TYR A 22 2.91 6.33 -2.86
C TYR A 22 2.64 5.22 -3.88
N PHE A 23 3.48 5.14 -4.91
CA PHE A 23 3.35 4.17 -5.99
C PHE A 23 4.39 3.06 -5.85
N VAL A 24 3.92 1.82 -5.68
CA VAL A 24 4.75 0.63 -5.76
C VAL A 24 4.92 0.26 -7.22
N THR A 25 6.10 0.59 -7.77
CA THR A 25 6.47 0.29 -9.17
C THR A 25 7.74 -0.56 -9.27
N GLN A 26 8.51 -0.66 -8.19
CA GLN A 26 9.74 -1.43 -8.19
C GLN A 26 9.44 -2.93 -8.15
N PRO A 27 10.07 -3.77 -9.00
CA PRO A 27 9.81 -5.21 -9.03
C PRO A 27 9.99 -5.91 -7.68
N VAL A 28 10.95 -5.47 -6.87
CA VAL A 28 11.18 -6.03 -5.53
C VAL A 28 10.02 -5.77 -4.59
N GLU A 29 9.45 -4.57 -4.61
CA GLU A 29 8.31 -4.21 -3.76
C GLU A 29 7.02 -4.86 -4.25
N LEU A 30 6.83 -4.93 -5.57
CA LEU A 30 5.69 -5.64 -6.17
C LEU A 30 5.70 -7.12 -5.75
N ARG A 31 6.86 -7.77 -5.70
CA ARG A 31 6.99 -9.17 -5.24
C ARG A 31 6.53 -9.38 -3.80
N ILE A 32 6.73 -8.39 -2.92
CA ILE A 32 6.26 -8.45 -1.53
C ILE A 32 4.73 -8.54 -1.49
N LEU A 33 4.05 -7.86 -2.42
CA LEU A 33 2.58 -7.80 -2.50
C LEU A 33 1.98 -8.84 -3.46
N GLN A 34 2.79 -9.50 -4.30
CA GLN A 34 2.32 -10.45 -5.32
C GLN A 34 1.65 -11.71 -4.74
N GLY A 35 2.06 -12.12 -3.54
CA GLY A 35 1.48 -13.26 -2.84
C GLY A 35 0.13 -12.96 -2.17
N MET A 36 -0.30 -11.69 -2.18
CA MET A 36 -1.54 -11.25 -1.55
C MET A 36 -2.66 -11.15 -2.58
N SER A 37 -3.84 -11.63 -2.19
CA SER A 37 -5.10 -11.36 -2.87
C SER A 37 -5.43 -9.86 -2.83
N GLU A 38 -6.37 -9.43 -3.68
CA GLU A 38 -6.83 -8.05 -3.66
C GLU A 38 -7.43 -7.65 -2.30
N ALA A 39 -8.15 -8.58 -1.65
CA ALA A 39 -8.72 -8.38 -0.32
C ALA A 39 -7.63 -8.17 0.72
N GLU A 40 -6.59 -9.03 0.74
CA GLU A 40 -5.47 -8.89 1.67
C GLU A 40 -4.70 -7.57 1.47
N ILE A 41 -4.55 -7.11 0.23
CA ILE A 41 -3.90 -5.81 -0.08
C ILE A 41 -4.76 -4.65 0.45
N LYS A 42 -6.08 -4.73 0.30
CA LYS A 42 -7.02 -3.73 0.85
C LYS A 42 -6.98 -3.73 2.37
N ASP A 43 -7.07 -4.89 3.01
CA ASP A 43 -7.00 -5.04 4.46
C ASP A 43 -5.67 -4.50 5.02
N PHE A 44 -4.56 -4.78 4.35
CA PHE A 44 -3.25 -4.24 4.69
C PHE A 44 -3.20 -2.71 4.64
N GLY A 45 -3.81 -2.09 3.62
CA GLY A 45 -3.90 -0.63 3.56
C GLY A 45 -4.80 -0.06 4.64
N SER A 46 -6.00 -0.60 4.78
CA SER A 46 -6.99 -0.14 5.75
C SER A 46 -6.51 -0.28 7.20
N SER A 47 -5.72 -1.31 7.52
CA SER A 47 -5.12 -1.46 8.86
C SER A 47 -4.12 -0.34 9.21
N HIS A 48 -3.65 0.42 8.21
CA HIS A 48 -2.77 1.57 8.36
C HIS A 48 -3.46 2.91 8.07
N GLY A 49 -4.78 2.91 7.81
CA GLY A 49 -5.53 4.12 7.43
C GLY A 49 -5.20 4.62 6.02
N TRP A 50 -4.87 3.71 5.10
CA TRP A 50 -4.58 4.02 3.70
C TRP A 50 -5.63 3.41 2.78
N ARG A 51 -5.95 4.14 1.71
CA ARG A 51 -6.68 3.59 0.57
C ARG A 51 -5.71 2.97 -0.41
N VAL A 52 -6.05 1.80 -0.95
CA VAL A 52 -5.19 1.06 -1.89
C VAL A 52 -5.89 0.80 -3.22
N VAL A 53 -5.16 1.00 -4.32
CA VAL A 53 -5.62 0.71 -5.67
C VAL A 53 -4.63 -0.21 -6.36
N ARG A 54 -5.09 -1.36 -6.85
CA ARG A 54 -4.31 -2.24 -7.73
C ARG A 54 -4.71 -1.97 -9.16
N ARG A 55 -3.75 -1.53 -9.99
CA ARG A 55 -4.03 -1.24 -11.40
C ARG A 55 -4.14 -2.51 -12.23
N LEU A 56 -4.87 -2.41 -13.35
CA LEU A 56 -5.02 -3.49 -14.32
C LEU A 56 -3.64 -3.98 -14.79
N GLY A 57 -3.49 -5.31 -14.88
CA GLY A 57 -2.22 -5.96 -15.17
C GLY A 57 -1.31 -6.20 -13.96
N GLY A 58 -1.68 -5.72 -12.76
CA GLY A 58 -1.03 -6.11 -11.49
C GLY A 58 0.42 -5.63 -11.32
N ARG A 59 0.87 -4.69 -12.17
CA ARG A 59 2.23 -4.14 -12.20
C ARG A 59 2.40 -2.87 -11.37
N GLN A 60 1.32 -2.36 -10.81
CA GLN A 60 1.34 -1.15 -10.01
C GLN A 60 0.30 -1.26 -8.90
N ILE A 61 0.74 -0.94 -7.69
CA ILE A 61 -0.12 -0.79 -6.51
C ILE A 61 0.10 0.63 -5.98
N GLU A 62 -0.98 1.31 -5.69
CA GLU A 62 -1.01 2.72 -5.32
C GLU A 62 -1.59 2.82 -3.91
N PHE A 63 -0.88 3.47 -3.00
CA PHE A 63 -1.33 3.77 -1.65
C PHE A 63 -1.62 5.26 -1.56
N TYR A 64 -2.73 5.60 -0.92
CA TYR A 64 -3.17 6.97 -0.71
C TYR A 64 -3.39 7.22 0.77
N ASN A 65 -3.00 8.40 1.23
CA ASN A 65 -3.34 8.83 2.58
C ASN A 65 -4.85 9.04 2.65
N ASP A 66 -5.53 8.24 3.47
CA ASP A 66 -6.98 8.31 3.62
C ASP A 66 -7.41 9.28 4.72
N ALA A 67 -6.53 10.22 5.10
CA ALA A 67 -6.83 11.28 6.06
C ALA A 67 -8.08 12.13 5.72
N GLY A 68 -8.69 11.94 4.54
CA GLY A 68 -9.99 12.49 4.14
C GLY A 68 -11.21 11.72 4.68
N GLU A 69 -11.08 10.46 5.09
CA GLU A 69 -12.13 9.67 5.77
C GLU A 69 -12.09 9.81 7.29
N ARG A 70 -11.69 10.98 7.81
CA ARG A 70 -12.01 11.31 9.19
C ARG A 70 -13.53 11.54 9.27
N PRO A 71 -14.29 10.80 10.11
CA PRO A 71 -15.62 11.25 10.46
C PRO A 71 -15.47 12.64 11.07
N LEU A 72 -16.26 13.59 10.57
CA LEU A 72 -16.46 14.89 11.24
C LEU A 72 -16.98 14.66 12.66
#